data_AF-W0L3Y1-F1
#
_entry.id   AF-W0L3Y1-F1
#
_cell.length_a   1.000
_cell.length_b   1.000
_cell.length_c   1.000
_cell.angle_alpha   90.00
_cell.angle_beta   90.00
_cell.angle_gamma   90.00
#
_symmetry.space_group_name_H-M   'P 1'
#
loop_
_entity.id
_entity.type
_entity.pdbx_description
1 polymer ?
#
loop_
_entity_poly.entity_id
_entity_poly.type
_entity_poly.pdbx_seq_one_letter_code
_entity_poly.pdbx_strand_id
1 'polypeptide(L)'
;MGPLIITVILVCGFWYTENHYPSRIHHARTNGWTSYFYVAMHGCRFIVLGFLLAVALSFTVWILGSVICNIVNLFSKEPYDWGFGSWFMNEKVMELPLLAVASLCLSCLIAYAQGDAEKKKMEDEDERQSAYRIMAASDSIESLLVQAIDEKMLIFVTLKSRKVYVGYVVAPRIELHNTRHLEIIPFISGYRDKNTLRFVEQHRYSDLYLSRGIDLESKPLNLQHFRHVFPMDQIEAISLFDAETYKHFDEFSEPIPDKKTEKKTEDQNE
;
A
#
# COMPACT_ATOMS: atom_id res chain seq x y z
N MET A 1 -29.24 16.05 14.31
CA MET A 1 -29.31 14.96 13.30
C MET A 1 -28.12 14.92 12.34
N GLY A 2 -27.70 16.04 11.74
CA GLY A 2 -26.54 16.08 10.82
C GLY A 2 -25.24 15.42 11.35
N PRO A 3 -24.82 15.68 12.61
CA PRO A 3 -23.63 15.06 13.17
C PRO A 3 -23.71 13.53 13.24
N LEU A 4 -24.88 12.97 13.54
CA LEU A 4 -25.08 11.51 13.64
C LEU A 4 -24.90 10.84 12.28
N ILE A 5 -25.44 11.46 11.21
CA ILE A 5 -25.25 10.98 9.84
C ILE A 5 -23.75 11.01 9.50
N ILE A 6 -23.06 12.12 9.79
CA ILE A 6 -21.61 12.26 9.58
C ILE A 6 -20.84 11.16 10.32
N THR A 7 -21.18 10.87 11.58
CA THR A 7 -20.57 9.79 12.33
C THR A 7 -20.77 8.43 11.65
N VAL A 8 -21.97 8.12 11.17
CA VAL A 8 -22.23 6.87 10.43
C VAL A 8 -21.41 6.80 9.15
N ILE A 9 -21.31 7.91 8.39
CA ILE A 9 -20.45 7.98 7.19
C ILE A 9 -19.02 7.59 7.55
N LEU A 10 -18.47 8.22 8.59
CA LEU A 10 -17.09 8.03 9.01
C LEU A 10 -16.85 6.61 9.55
N VAL A 11 -17.76 6.04 10.32
CA VAL A 11 -17.63 4.68 10.86
C VAL A 11 -17.63 3.64 9.74
N CYS A 12 -18.57 3.76 8.78
CA CYS A 12 -18.62 2.86 7.62
C CYS A 12 -17.37 2.98 6.75
N GLY A 13 -16.93 4.22 6.49
CA GLY A 13 -15.70 4.48 5.75
C GLY A 13 -14.49 3.88 6.45
N PHE A 14 -14.34 4.11 7.76
CA PHE A 14 -13.20 3.67 8.56
C PHE A 14 -13.11 2.14 8.61
N TRP A 15 -14.24 1.47 8.86
CA TRP A 15 -14.32 0.01 8.85
C TRP A 15 -13.85 -0.57 7.52
N TYR A 16 -14.25 0.02 6.40
CA TYR A 16 -13.82 -0.44 5.08
C TYR A 16 -12.33 -0.16 4.83
N THR A 17 -11.84 1.05 5.13
CA THR A 17 -10.44 1.42 4.88
C THR A 17 -9.46 0.62 5.71
N GLU A 18 -9.85 0.18 6.91
CA GLU A 18 -8.99 -0.64 7.78
C GLU A 18 -8.90 -2.11 7.30
N ASN A 19 -9.99 -2.63 6.74
CA ASN A 19 -10.06 -4.02 6.27
C ASN A 19 -9.59 -4.20 4.82
N HIS A 20 -9.72 -3.19 3.96
CA HIS A 20 -9.24 -3.25 2.58
C HIS A 20 -7.77 -2.82 2.48
N TYR A 21 -6.88 -3.79 2.23
CA TYR A 21 -5.42 -3.63 2.30
C TYR A 21 -4.86 -2.44 1.50
N PRO A 22 -5.20 -2.22 0.21
CA PRO A 22 -4.75 -1.05 -0.54
C PRO A 22 -5.17 0.28 0.08
N SER A 23 -6.45 0.37 0.52
CA SER A 23 -6.97 1.57 1.18
C SER A 23 -6.27 1.82 2.51
N ARG A 24 -5.94 0.77 3.26
CA ARG A 24 -5.19 0.87 4.53
C ARG A 24 -3.80 1.47 4.30
N ILE A 25 -3.08 0.99 3.30
CA ILE A 25 -1.76 1.54 2.95
C ILE A 25 -1.86 2.98 2.44
N HIS A 26 -2.84 3.27 1.59
CA HIS A 26 -3.06 4.63 1.13
C HIS A 26 -3.39 5.58 2.29
N HIS A 27 -4.30 5.18 3.19
CA HIS A 27 -4.65 5.92 4.39
C HIS A 27 -3.45 6.11 5.33
N ALA A 28 -2.57 5.11 5.42
CA ALA A 28 -1.33 5.17 6.20
C ALA A 28 -0.30 6.16 5.65
N ARG A 29 -0.29 6.37 4.34
CA ARG A 29 0.61 7.30 3.65
C ARG A 29 0.08 8.73 3.66
N THR A 30 -1.23 8.92 3.79
CA THR A 30 -1.82 10.27 3.85
C THR A 30 -1.71 10.85 5.26
N ASN A 31 -1.37 12.13 5.35
CA ASN A 31 -1.20 12.85 6.62
C ASN A 31 -2.21 14.00 6.74
N GLY A 32 -2.72 14.20 7.96
CA GLY A 32 -3.58 15.33 8.32
C GLY A 32 -4.99 15.22 7.74
N TRP A 33 -5.47 16.31 7.13
CA TRP A 33 -6.87 16.45 6.70
C TRP A 33 -7.28 15.49 5.57
N THR A 34 -6.32 15.09 4.71
CA THR A 34 -6.58 14.23 3.55
C THR A 34 -7.05 12.83 3.95
N SER A 35 -6.55 12.29 5.06
CA SER A 35 -6.96 10.97 5.57
C SER A 35 -8.42 10.96 6.01
N TYR A 36 -8.90 12.02 6.66
CA TYR A 36 -10.32 12.15 7.04
C TYR A 36 -11.24 12.24 5.81
N PHE A 37 -10.87 13.04 4.79
CA PHE A 37 -11.65 13.12 3.55
C PHE A 37 -11.65 11.82 2.77
N TYR A 38 -10.55 11.06 2.80
CA TYR A 38 -10.46 9.74 2.16
C TYR A 38 -11.42 8.74 2.81
N VAL A 39 -11.43 8.67 4.15
CA VAL A 39 -12.39 7.85 4.90
C VAL A 39 -13.83 8.28 4.62
N ALA A 40 -14.09 9.59 4.63
CA ALA A 40 -15.42 10.13 4.35
C ALA A 40 -15.90 9.80 2.92
N MET A 41 -15.01 9.82 1.92
CA MET A 41 -15.33 9.48 0.53
C MET A 41 -15.85 8.05 0.40
N HIS A 42 -15.18 7.08 1.02
CA HIS A 42 -15.62 5.69 1.05
C HIS A 42 -16.94 5.53 1.81
N GLY A 43 -17.11 6.23 2.93
CA GLY A 43 -18.38 6.28 3.66
C GLY A 43 -19.53 6.81 2.82
N CYS A 44 -19.33 7.89 2.06
CA CYS A 44 -20.33 8.47 1.16
C CYS A 44 -20.73 7.47 0.07
N ARG A 45 -19.78 6.71 -0.48
CA ARG A 45 -20.06 5.63 -1.45
C ARG A 45 -21.01 4.59 -0.85
N PHE A 46 -20.79 4.13 0.38
CA PHE A 46 -21.68 3.17 1.03
C PHE A 46 -23.08 3.73 1.30
N ILE A 47 -23.19 5.02 1.57
CA ILE A 47 -24.49 5.69 1.76
C ILE A 47 -25.27 5.77 0.46
N VAL A 48 -24.61 6.15 -0.64
CA VAL A 48 -25.26 6.13 -1.96
C VAL A 48 -25.71 4.72 -2.32
N LEU A 49 -24.87 3.70 -2.09
CA LEU A 49 -25.23 2.31 -2.36
C LEU A 49 -26.39 1.80 -1.48
N GLY A 50 -26.36 2.10 -0.17
CA GLY A 50 -27.44 1.71 0.74
C GLY A 50 -28.75 2.44 0.44
N PHE A 51 -28.69 3.70 0.01
CA PHE A 51 -29.87 4.44 -0.46
C PHE A 51 -30.47 3.82 -1.73
N LEU A 52 -29.64 3.54 -2.74
CA LEU A 52 -30.09 2.89 -3.97
C LEU A 52 -30.70 1.52 -3.69
N LEU A 53 -30.06 0.72 -2.82
CA LEU A 53 -30.57 -0.60 -2.45
C LEU A 53 -31.88 -0.50 -1.65
N ALA A 54 -32.01 0.47 -0.74
CA ALA A 54 -33.23 0.69 0.03
C ALA A 54 -34.39 1.11 -0.89
N VAL A 55 -34.14 2.01 -1.86
CA VAL A 55 -35.14 2.40 -2.86
C VAL A 55 -35.53 1.19 -3.72
N ALA A 56 -34.56 0.41 -4.20
CA ALA A 56 -34.83 -0.79 -4.99
C ALA A 56 -35.67 -1.82 -4.23
N LEU A 57 -35.33 -2.10 -2.97
CA LEU A 57 -36.10 -3.01 -2.11
C LEU A 57 -37.50 -2.47 -1.83
N SER A 58 -37.64 -1.16 -1.59
CA SER A 58 -38.97 -0.56 -1.37
C SER A 58 -39.85 -0.67 -2.61
N PHE A 59 -39.25 -0.52 -3.80
CA PHE A 59 -39.95 -0.62 -5.08
C PHE A 59 -40.37 -2.07 -5.38
N THR A 60 -39.50 -3.06 -5.09
CA THR A 60 -39.85 -4.48 -5.28
C THR A 60 -40.96 -4.91 -4.33
N VAL A 61 -40.92 -4.50 -3.05
CA VAL A 61 -41.99 -4.77 -2.09
C VAL A 61 -43.30 -4.10 -2.52
N TRP A 62 -43.24 -2.88 -3.04
CA TRP A 62 -44.43 -2.19 -3.54
C TRP A 62 -45.06 -2.92 -4.75
N ILE A 63 -44.25 -3.36 -5.73
CA ILE A 63 -44.74 -4.14 -6.87
C ILE A 63 -45.36 -5.46 -6.41
N LEU A 64 -44.63 -6.23 -5.60
CA LEU A 64 -45.11 -7.54 -5.12
C LEU A 64 -46.41 -7.38 -4.32
N GLY A 65 -46.47 -6.39 -3.43
CA GLY A 65 -47.67 -6.05 -2.67
C GLY A 65 -48.85 -5.68 -3.57
N SER A 66 -48.62 -4.86 -4.59
CA SER A 66 -49.64 -4.50 -5.58
C SER A 66 -50.13 -5.70 -6.39
N VAL A 67 -49.25 -6.62 -6.80
CA VAL A 67 -49.65 -7.86 -7.49
C VAL A 67 -50.49 -8.74 -6.58
N ILE A 68 -50.07 -8.94 -5.32
CA ILE A 68 -50.82 -9.73 -4.33
C ILE A 68 -52.20 -9.11 -4.10
N CYS A 69 -52.28 -7.80 -3.90
CA CYS A 69 -53.56 -7.11 -3.70
C CYS A 69 -54.45 -7.18 -4.92
N ASN A 70 -53.92 -7.05 -6.15
CA ASN A 70 -54.71 -7.24 -7.36
C ASN A 70 -55.29 -8.66 -7.47
N ILE A 71 -54.51 -9.69 -7.10
CA ILE A 71 -55.01 -11.08 -7.06
C ILE A 71 -56.10 -11.23 -5.99
N VAL A 72 -55.89 -10.70 -4.79
CA VAL A 72 -56.88 -10.76 -3.70
C VAL A 72 -58.15 -10.00 -4.06
N ASN A 73 -58.02 -8.84 -4.72
CA ASN A 73 -59.14 -8.02 -5.20
C ASN A 73 -59.92 -8.70 -6.32
N LEU A 74 -59.33 -9.64 -7.06
CA LEU A 74 -60.06 -10.49 -8.00
C LEU A 74 -61.08 -11.41 -7.30
N PHE A 75 -60.78 -11.81 -6.06
CA PHE A 75 -61.60 -12.73 -5.27
C PHE A 75 -62.41 -12.03 -4.15
N SER A 76 -62.17 -10.75 -3.91
CA SER A 76 -62.77 -9.99 -2.80
C SER A 76 -63.80 -8.98 -3.32
N LYS A 77 -64.91 -8.79 -2.59
CA LYS A 77 -65.98 -7.84 -2.96
C LYS A 77 -65.65 -6.39 -2.66
N GLU A 78 -64.65 -6.15 -1.83
CA GLU A 78 -64.18 -4.80 -1.48
C GLU A 78 -62.73 -4.65 -1.94
N PRO A 79 -62.39 -3.55 -2.64
CA PRO A 79 -61.02 -3.31 -3.08
C PRO A 79 -60.14 -2.98 -1.87
N TYR A 80 -59.13 -3.82 -1.64
CA TYR A 80 -58.08 -3.57 -0.67
C TYR A 80 -56.88 -2.90 -1.36
N ASP A 81 -56.50 -1.71 -0.90
CA ASP A 81 -55.35 -0.97 -1.41
C ASP A 81 -54.12 -1.13 -0.49
N TRP A 82 -53.00 -1.54 -1.09
CA TRP A 82 -51.73 -1.71 -0.40
C TRP A 82 -51.06 -0.35 -0.13
N GLY A 83 -51.28 0.20 1.06
CA GLY A 83 -50.74 1.50 1.49
C GLY A 83 -49.25 1.52 1.91
N PHE A 84 -48.46 0.49 1.60
CA PHE A 84 -47.07 0.41 2.08
C PHE A 84 -46.18 1.54 1.60
N GLY A 85 -46.35 2.00 0.35
CA GLY A 85 -45.51 3.07 -0.20
C GLY A 85 -45.68 4.39 0.55
N SER A 86 -46.91 4.74 0.90
CA SER A 86 -47.19 5.95 1.69
C SER A 86 -46.77 5.78 3.15
N TRP A 87 -47.00 4.60 3.74
CA TRP A 87 -46.52 4.28 5.08
C TRP A 87 -44.99 4.40 5.18
N PHE A 88 -44.26 3.75 4.28
CA PHE A 88 -42.79 3.70 4.33
C PHE A 88 -42.11 5.06 4.07
N MET A 89 -42.74 5.92 3.27
CA MET A 89 -42.20 7.25 2.96
C MET A 89 -42.59 8.32 3.98
N ASN A 90 -43.77 8.22 4.58
CA ASN A 90 -44.30 9.26 5.49
C ASN A 90 -44.01 8.97 6.97
N GLU A 91 -43.81 7.71 7.36
CA GLU A 91 -43.52 7.37 8.75
C GLU A 91 -42.15 7.92 9.17
N LYS A 92 -42.08 8.54 10.34
CA LYS A 92 -40.86 9.15 10.86
C LYS A 92 -40.41 8.44 12.12
N VAL A 93 -39.12 8.12 12.19
CA VAL A 93 -38.46 7.59 13.38
C VAL A 93 -37.43 8.61 13.82
N MET A 94 -37.54 9.11 15.06
CA MET A 94 -36.59 10.07 15.63
C MET A 94 -36.35 11.27 14.69
N GLU A 95 -37.43 11.81 14.11
CA GLU A 95 -37.44 12.94 13.15
C GLU A 95 -36.89 12.64 11.74
N LEU A 96 -36.30 11.47 11.48
CA LEU A 96 -35.88 11.03 10.15
C LEU A 96 -36.98 10.19 9.48
N PRO A 97 -37.18 10.31 8.16
CA PRO A 97 -38.09 9.41 7.44
C PRO A 97 -37.59 7.97 7.54
N LEU A 98 -38.51 7.01 7.65
CA LEU A 98 -38.20 5.59 7.80
C LEU A 98 -37.28 5.06 6.68
N LEU A 99 -37.48 5.53 5.44
CA LEU A 99 -36.57 5.25 4.31
C LEU A 99 -35.12 5.66 4.60
N ALA A 100 -34.90 6.83 5.20
CA ALA A 100 -33.54 7.30 5.50
C ALA A 100 -32.88 6.41 6.56
N VAL A 101 -33.61 6.04 7.62
CA VAL A 101 -33.12 5.11 8.63
C VAL A 101 -32.79 3.74 8.03
N ALA A 102 -33.69 3.20 7.19
CA ALA A 102 -33.47 1.93 6.50
C ALA A 102 -32.23 1.98 5.59
N SER A 103 -32.04 3.08 4.85
CA SER A 103 -30.86 3.27 3.99
C SER A 103 -29.55 3.29 4.77
N LEU A 104 -29.51 3.98 5.93
CA LEU A 104 -28.33 4.02 6.80
C LEU A 104 -28.01 2.64 7.39
N CYS A 105 -29.02 1.91 7.88
CA CYS A 105 -28.82 0.53 8.35
C CYS A 105 -28.27 -0.36 7.25
N LEU A 106 -28.80 -0.24 6.03
CA LEU A 106 -28.38 -1.04 4.89
C LEU A 106 -26.96 -0.67 4.44
N SER A 107 -26.59 0.61 4.48
CA SER A 107 -25.21 1.06 4.27
C SER A 107 -24.24 0.45 5.27
N CYS A 108 -24.59 0.39 6.56
CA CYS A 108 -23.76 -0.27 7.57
C CYS A 108 -23.59 -1.76 7.28
N LEU A 109 -24.66 -2.47 6.89
CA LEU A 109 -24.60 -3.88 6.54
C LEU A 109 -23.72 -4.14 5.31
N ILE A 110 -23.83 -3.31 4.27
CA ILE A 110 -23.00 -3.41 3.07
C ILE A 110 -21.54 -3.13 3.39
N ALA A 111 -21.25 -2.07 4.17
CA ALA A 111 -19.89 -1.73 4.58
C ALA A 111 -19.27 -2.86 5.41
N TYR A 112 -20.05 -3.45 6.32
CA TYR A 112 -19.60 -4.61 7.11
C TYR A 112 -19.31 -5.82 6.23
N ALA A 113 -20.24 -6.20 5.35
CA ALA A 113 -20.10 -7.36 4.46
C ALA A 113 -18.93 -7.20 3.47
N GLN A 114 -18.76 -6.01 2.88
CA GLN A 114 -17.61 -5.74 2.00
C GLN A 114 -16.30 -5.72 2.78
N GLY A 115 -16.26 -5.13 3.98
CA GLY A 115 -15.06 -5.15 4.82
C GLY A 115 -14.63 -6.58 5.20
N ASP A 116 -15.57 -7.43 5.60
CA ASP A 116 -15.28 -8.82 5.95
C ASP A 116 -14.85 -9.66 4.74
N ALA A 117 -15.50 -9.47 3.58
CA ALA A 117 -15.13 -10.14 2.34
C ALA A 117 -13.70 -9.76 1.90
N GLU A 118 -13.33 -8.49 1.99
CA GLU A 118 -11.98 -8.01 1.68
C GLU A 118 -10.94 -8.48 2.70
N LYS A 119 -11.32 -8.60 3.98
CA LYS A 119 -10.44 -9.18 4.99
C LYS A 119 -10.14 -10.65 4.70
N LYS A 120 -11.15 -11.43 4.30
CA LYS A 120 -10.99 -12.85 3.97
C LYS A 120 -10.14 -13.07 2.72
N LYS A 121 -10.29 -12.21 1.71
CA LYS A 121 -9.43 -12.18 0.52
C LYS A 121 -7.94 -12.05 0.85
N MET A 122 -7.62 -11.22 1.84
CA MET A 122 -6.24 -10.99 2.29
C MET A 122 -5.65 -12.15 3.13
N GLU A 123 -6.45 -13.16 3.48
CA GLU A 123 -5.92 -14.41 4.05
C GLU A 123 -5.20 -15.25 2.99
N ASP A 124 -5.53 -15.05 1.71
CA ASP A 124 -4.84 -15.69 0.60
C ASP A 124 -3.48 -15.00 0.36
N GLU A 125 -2.43 -15.81 0.25
CA GLU A 125 -1.07 -15.33 0.09
C GLU A 125 -0.86 -14.70 -1.29
N ASP A 126 -1.47 -15.27 -2.33
CA ASP A 126 -1.35 -14.78 -3.70
C ASP A 126 -2.02 -13.41 -3.88
N GLU A 127 -3.24 -13.25 -3.33
CA GLU A 127 -3.94 -11.97 -3.36
C GLU A 127 -3.19 -10.90 -2.57
N ARG A 128 -2.65 -11.25 -1.40
CA ARG A 128 -1.81 -10.35 -0.60
C ARG A 128 -0.56 -9.90 -1.35
N GLN A 129 0.13 -10.82 -2.04
CA GLN A 129 1.30 -10.48 -2.85
C GLN A 129 0.93 -9.59 -4.04
N SER A 130 -0.19 -9.85 -4.70
CA SER A 130 -0.67 -9.03 -5.81
C SER A 130 -1.02 -7.60 -5.37
N ALA A 131 -1.72 -7.45 -4.23
CA ALA A 131 -2.06 -6.16 -3.64
C ALA A 131 -0.79 -5.39 -3.25
N TYR A 132 0.19 -6.10 -2.70
CA TYR A 132 1.50 -5.55 -2.38
C TYR A 132 2.22 -5.00 -3.64
N ARG A 133 2.23 -5.74 -4.75
CA ARG A 133 2.82 -5.29 -6.04
C ARG A 133 2.15 -4.03 -6.57
N ILE A 134 0.82 -3.96 -6.51
CA ILE A 134 0.05 -2.78 -6.96
C ILE A 134 0.42 -1.55 -6.11
N MET A 135 0.60 -1.71 -4.81
CA MET A 135 1.00 -0.62 -3.93
C MET A 135 2.44 -0.19 -4.16
N ALA A 136 3.36 -1.14 -4.37
CA ALA A 136 4.76 -0.85 -4.68
C ALA A 136 4.92 -0.09 -6.01
N ALA A 137 4.06 -0.35 -7.00
CA ALA A 137 4.09 0.38 -8.29
C ALA A 137 3.83 1.89 -8.16
N SER A 138 3.26 2.35 -7.04
CA SER A 138 3.03 3.78 -6.78
C SER A 138 4.30 4.54 -6.35
N ASP A 139 5.32 3.84 -5.85
CA ASP A 139 6.61 4.41 -5.45
C ASP A 139 7.74 3.77 -6.26
N SER A 140 8.51 4.58 -6.99
CA SER A 140 9.65 4.13 -7.79
C SER A 140 10.66 3.28 -7.00
N ILE A 141 10.91 3.61 -5.74
CA ILE A 141 11.86 2.87 -4.90
C ILE A 141 11.26 1.50 -4.55
N GLU A 142 10.02 1.46 -4.09
CA GLU A 142 9.36 0.22 -3.74
C GLU A 142 9.22 -0.69 -4.96
N SER A 143 8.80 -0.16 -6.11
CA SER A 143 8.74 -0.89 -7.37
C SER A 143 10.08 -1.53 -7.75
N LEU A 144 11.19 -0.80 -7.57
CA LEU A 144 12.53 -1.33 -7.84
C LEU A 144 12.92 -2.44 -6.85
N LEU A 145 12.58 -2.30 -5.57
CA LEU A 145 12.84 -3.33 -4.56
C LEU A 145 12.03 -4.60 -4.82
N VAL A 146 10.77 -4.46 -5.27
CA VAL A 146 9.94 -5.59 -5.69
C VAL A 146 10.54 -6.27 -6.91
N GLN A 147 10.96 -5.50 -7.91
CA GLN A 147 11.64 -6.04 -9.08
C GLN A 147 12.92 -6.81 -8.70
N ALA A 148 13.72 -6.27 -7.78
CA ALA A 148 14.94 -6.93 -7.31
C ALA A 148 14.64 -8.31 -6.68
N ILE A 149 13.55 -8.43 -5.93
CA ILE A 149 13.14 -9.69 -5.30
C ILE A 149 12.63 -10.69 -6.35
N ASP A 150 11.76 -10.24 -7.25
CA ASP A 150 11.16 -11.09 -8.29
C ASP A 150 12.23 -11.64 -9.25
N GLU A 151 13.19 -10.79 -9.64
CA GLU A 151 14.30 -11.15 -10.55
C GLU A 151 15.49 -11.78 -9.80
N LYS A 152 15.45 -11.87 -8.47
CA LYS A 152 16.55 -12.34 -7.60
C LYS A 152 17.87 -11.58 -7.83
N MET A 153 17.76 -10.28 -8.09
CA MET A 153 18.88 -9.38 -8.35
C MET A 153 19.40 -8.76 -7.05
N LEU A 154 20.68 -8.41 -7.03
CA LEU A 154 21.24 -7.60 -5.94
C LEU A 154 20.83 -6.15 -6.13
N ILE A 155 20.85 -5.37 -5.05
CA ILE A 155 20.71 -3.93 -5.11
C ILE A 155 22.01 -3.24 -4.71
N PHE A 156 22.29 -2.10 -5.33
CA PHE A 156 23.39 -1.20 -5.03
C PHE A 156 22.84 0.03 -4.30
N VAL A 157 23.19 0.17 -3.03
CA VAL A 157 22.70 1.23 -2.14
C VAL A 157 23.83 2.20 -1.85
N THR A 158 23.64 3.48 -2.18
CA THR A 158 24.52 4.58 -1.76
C THR A 158 23.84 5.36 -0.63
N LEU A 159 24.53 5.51 0.50
CA LEU A 159 24.07 6.32 1.64
C LEU A 159 24.64 7.73 1.55
N LYS A 160 23.97 8.69 2.18
CA LYS A 160 24.44 10.09 2.33
C LYS A 160 25.83 10.21 3.00
N SER A 161 26.23 9.20 3.76
CA SER A 161 27.57 9.10 4.36
C SER A 161 28.68 8.74 3.36
N ARG A 162 28.33 8.53 2.07
CA ARG A 162 29.14 7.92 1.02
C ARG A 162 29.50 6.47 1.24
N LYS A 163 28.98 5.81 2.28
CA LYS A 163 29.05 4.36 2.38
C LYS A 163 28.16 3.72 1.31
N VAL A 164 28.65 2.62 0.77
CA VAL A 164 27.97 1.84 -0.26
C VAL A 164 27.83 0.42 0.21
N TYR A 165 26.67 -0.16 -0.06
CA TYR A 165 26.38 -1.56 0.19
C TYR A 165 25.76 -2.19 -1.05
N VAL A 166 26.22 -3.39 -1.37
CA VAL A 166 25.61 -4.25 -2.39
C VAL A 166 25.10 -5.50 -1.69
N GLY A 167 23.84 -5.85 -1.90
CA GLY A 167 23.24 -6.95 -1.15
C GLY A 167 21.86 -7.36 -1.66
N TYR A 168 21.35 -8.43 -1.05
CA TYR A 168 20.00 -8.93 -1.33
C TYR A 168 18.99 -8.21 -0.45
N VAL A 169 17.82 -7.86 -1.00
CA VAL A 169 16.74 -7.22 -0.25
C VAL A 169 16.05 -8.25 0.65
N VAL A 170 15.95 -7.96 1.94
CA VAL A 170 15.12 -8.75 2.85
C VAL A 170 13.72 -8.16 2.82
N ALA A 171 12.72 -9.04 2.62
CA ALA A 171 11.30 -8.73 2.42
C ALA A 171 10.88 -7.33 2.93
N PRO A 172 10.63 -6.35 2.05
CA PRO A 172 10.27 -4.99 2.43
C PRO A 172 8.96 -4.98 3.24
N ARG A 173 9.04 -4.56 4.50
CA ARG A 173 7.85 -4.35 5.35
C ARG A 173 7.29 -2.95 5.10
N ILE A 174 6.32 -2.83 4.19
CA ILE A 174 5.63 -1.56 3.87
C ILE A 174 4.63 -1.13 4.97
N GLU A 175 4.26 -2.03 5.88
CA GLU A 175 3.11 -1.83 6.78
C GLU A 175 3.31 -0.81 7.91
N LEU A 176 4.54 -0.36 8.21
CA LEU A 176 4.78 0.54 9.33
C LEU A 176 4.74 2.03 8.94
N HIS A 177 3.68 2.67 9.43
CA HIS A 177 3.29 4.09 9.27
C HIS A 177 4.37 5.16 9.48
N ASN A 178 5.55 4.87 10.03
CA ASN A 178 6.44 5.94 10.48
C ASN A 178 7.94 5.69 10.33
N THR A 179 8.37 4.51 9.90
CA THR A 179 9.79 4.21 9.70
C THR A 179 9.97 3.37 8.45
N ARG A 180 9.97 4.03 7.29
CA ARG A 180 10.41 3.35 6.07
C ARG A 180 11.90 3.07 6.22
N HIS A 181 12.24 1.78 6.24
CA HIS A 181 13.60 1.30 6.32
C HIS A 181 13.84 0.30 5.21
N LEU A 182 15.06 0.27 4.70
CA LEU A 182 15.54 -0.72 3.77
C LEU A 182 16.34 -1.75 4.55
N GLU A 183 15.95 -3.02 4.43
CA GLU A 183 16.72 -4.14 4.98
C GLU A 183 17.47 -4.85 3.87
N ILE A 184 18.78 -5.03 4.04
CA ILE A 184 19.60 -5.78 3.09
C ILE A 184 20.47 -6.80 3.81
N ILE A 185 20.76 -7.92 3.15
CA ILE A 185 21.87 -8.80 3.51
C ILE A 185 23.04 -8.42 2.60
N PRO A 186 24.10 -7.78 3.12
CA PRO A 186 25.20 -7.29 2.31
C PRO A 186 26.06 -8.45 1.80
N PHE A 187 26.51 -8.34 0.56
CA PHE A 187 27.52 -9.18 -0.09
C PHE A 187 28.83 -8.41 -0.26
N ILE A 188 28.74 -7.11 -0.53
CA ILE A 188 29.87 -6.20 -0.67
C ILE A 188 29.55 -4.92 0.10
N SER A 189 30.55 -4.35 0.77
CA SER A 189 30.48 -2.97 1.25
C SER A 189 31.73 -2.18 0.92
N GLY A 190 31.58 -0.87 0.89
CA GLY A 190 32.68 0.05 0.66
C GLY A 190 32.21 1.49 0.78
N TYR A 191 32.85 2.37 0.04
CA TYR A 191 32.54 3.79 0.04
C TYR A 191 32.79 4.41 -1.34
N ARG A 192 32.18 5.56 -1.59
CA ARG A 192 32.54 6.41 -2.74
C ARG A 192 33.68 7.33 -2.36
N ASP A 193 34.75 7.32 -3.15
CA ASP A 193 35.89 8.21 -2.94
C ASP A 193 35.45 9.68 -2.99
N LYS A 194 36.07 10.52 -2.15
CA LYS A 194 35.66 11.93 -2.00
C LYS A 194 35.85 12.75 -3.27
N ASN A 195 36.90 12.46 -4.04
CA ASN A 195 37.30 13.30 -5.18
C ASN A 195 36.74 12.74 -6.49
N THR A 196 36.74 11.42 -6.63
CA THR A 196 36.36 10.73 -7.88
C THR A 196 34.94 10.19 -7.87
N LEU A 197 34.30 10.09 -6.68
CA LEU A 197 32.99 9.45 -6.46
C LEU A 197 32.89 7.99 -6.92
N ARG A 198 34.03 7.36 -7.28
CA ARG A 198 34.12 5.96 -7.66
C ARG A 198 33.92 5.08 -6.44
N PHE A 199 33.26 3.95 -6.66
CA PHE A 199 33.07 2.95 -5.62
C PHE A 199 34.40 2.24 -5.34
N VAL A 200 34.80 2.25 -4.07
CA VAL A 200 35.96 1.55 -3.54
C VAL A 200 35.44 0.48 -2.58
N GLU A 201 35.64 -0.78 -2.98
CA GLU A 201 35.30 -1.94 -2.18
C GLU A 201 36.20 -2.03 -0.92
N GLN A 202 35.59 -2.31 0.24
CA GLN A 202 36.31 -2.49 1.50
C GLN A 202 36.12 -3.88 2.09
N HIS A 203 34.90 -4.43 2.04
CA HIS A 203 34.60 -5.72 2.66
C HIS A 203 33.78 -6.61 1.73
N ARG A 204 34.23 -7.85 1.60
CA ARG A 204 33.59 -8.95 0.86
C ARG A 204 32.92 -9.89 1.83
N TYR A 205 31.63 -9.66 2.05
CA TYR A 205 30.81 -10.53 2.88
C TYR A 205 30.58 -11.89 2.20
N SER A 206 30.52 -11.94 0.88
CA SER A 206 30.43 -13.20 0.12
C SER A 206 31.54 -14.19 0.52
N ASP A 207 32.77 -13.71 0.59
CA ASP A 207 33.95 -14.52 0.89
C ASP A 207 33.95 -14.94 2.36
N LEU A 208 33.43 -14.07 3.24
CA LEU A 208 33.20 -14.39 4.64
C LEU A 208 32.14 -15.50 4.80
N TYR A 209 31.02 -15.41 4.10
CA TYR A 209 29.94 -16.39 4.18
C TYR A 209 30.42 -17.77 3.68
N LEU A 210 31.13 -17.80 2.54
CA LEU A 210 31.69 -19.02 1.99
C LEU A 210 32.76 -19.65 2.90
N SER A 211 33.72 -18.85 3.39
CA SER A 211 34.81 -19.36 4.23
C SER A 211 34.35 -19.89 5.58
N ARG A 212 33.23 -19.38 6.10
CA ARG A 212 32.64 -19.79 7.37
C ARG A 212 31.49 -20.78 7.23
N GLY A 213 31.09 -21.13 6.01
CA GLY A 213 29.93 -21.99 5.73
C GLY A 213 28.62 -21.43 6.28
N ILE A 214 28.45 -20.10 6.21
CA ILE A 214 27.25 -19.41 6.70
C ILE A 214 26.19 -19.45 5.60
N ASP A 215 25.06 -20.05 5.93
CA ASP A 215 23.90 -20.19 5.05
C ASP A 215 22.63 -19.67 5.77
N LEU A 216 21.46 -19.81 5.17
CA LEU A 216 20.18 -19.41 5.75
C LEU A 216 19.87 -20.15 7.07
N GLU A 217 20.31 -21.41 7.20
CA GLU A 217 19.99 -22.30 8.33
C GLU A 217 21.19 -22.65 9.22
N SER A 218 22.37 -22.05 8.96
CA SER A 218 23.58 -22.38 9.72
C SER A 218 23.49 -21.93 11.18
N LYS A 219 24.10 -22.70 12.09
CA LYS A 219 24.21 -22.38 13.53
C LYS A 219 25.68 -22.36 13.95
N PRO A 220 26.15 -21.43 14.79
CA PRO A 220 25.37 -20.47 15.59
C PRO A 220 24.94 -19.19 14.83
N LEU A 221 25.60 -18.86 13.72
CA LEU A 221 25.30 -17.66 12.92
C LEU A 221 24.67 -18.07 11.58
N ASN A 222 23.62 -17.38 11.15
CA ASN A 222 22.99 -17.50 9.84
C ASN A 222 23.07 -16.16 9.07
N LEU A 223 22.69 -16.16 7.80
CA LEU A 223 22.68 -14.95 6.96
C LEU A 223 21.79 -13.82 7.52
N GLN A 224 20.71 -14.16 8.21
CA GLN A 224 19.80 -13.16 8.80
C GLN A 224 20.47 -12.33 9.89
N HIS A 225 21.49 -12.86 10.58
CA HIS A 225 22.27 -12.11 11.57
C HIS A 225 23.17 -11.02 10.97
N PHE A 226 23.38 -11.03 9.65
CA PHE A 226 24.17 -10.00 8.94
C PHE A 226 23.31 -8.92 8.30
N ARG A 227 22.00 -8.92 8.57
CA ARG A 227 21.06 -7.95 8.01
C ARG A 227 21.38 -6.53 8.47
N HIS A 228 21.51 -5.62 7.52
CA HIS A 228 21.65 -4.19 7.76
C HIS A 228 20.31 -3.50 7.54
N VAL A 229 19.96 -2.57 8.44
CA VAL A 229 18.73 -1.79 8.37
C VAL A 229 19.11 -0.32 8.18
N PHE A 230 18.64 0.28 7.08
CA PHE A 230 18.89 1.68 6.76
C PHE A 230 17.59 2.47 6.78
N PRO A 231 17.53 3.59 7.51
CA PRO A 231 16.45 4.55 7.35
C PRO A 231 16.40 5.09 5.92
N MET A 232 15.22 5.16 5.29
CA MET A 232 15.10 5.62 3.89
C MET A 232 15.59 7.06 3.69
N ASP A 233 15.53 7.91 4.72
CA ASP A 233 16.04 9.28 4.69
C ASP A 233 17.57 9.36 4.61
N GLN A 234 18.28 8.28 4.96
CA GLN A 234 19.75 8.20 4.87
C GLN A 234 20.24 7.68 3.53
N ILE A 235 19.33 7.17 2.71
CA ILE A 235 19.66 6.62 1.39
C ILE A 235 19.69 7.77 0.38
N GLU A 236 20.74 7.80 -0.42
CA GLU A 236 20.93 8.79 -1.48
C GLU A 236 20.50 8.23 -2.84
N ALA A 237 20.85 6.97 -3.12
CA ALA A 237 20.47 6.29 -4.35
C ALA A 237 20.36 4.77 -4.17
N ILE A 238 19.46 4.15 -4.93
CA ILE A 238 19.29 2.70 -5.03
C ILE A 238 19.22 2.34 -6.51
N SER A 239 19.93 1.29 -6.92
CA SER A 239 19.79 0.69 -8.25
C SER A 239 19.85 -0.83 -8.17
N LEU A 240 19.39 -1.52 -9.21
CA LEU A 240 19.69 -2.93 -9.40
C LEU A 240 21.20 -3.09 -9.65
N PHE A 241 21.72 -4.25 -9.27
CA PHE A 241 23.12 -4.58 -9.40
C PHE A 241 23.26 -5.99 -9.96
N ASP A 242 24.01 -6.08 -11.05
CA ASP A 242 24.52 -7.33 -11.57
C ASP A 242 26.03 -7.38 -11.39
N ALA A 243 26.50 -8.43 -10.69
CA ALA A 243 27.90 -8.61 -10.40
C ALA A 243 28.73 -8.98 -11.64
N GLU A 244 28.12 -9.58 -12.67
CA GLU A 244 28.83 -9.91 -13.91
C GLU A 244 29.08 -8.65 -14.73
N THR A 245 28.03 -7.86 -14.97
CA THR A 245 28.14 -6.57 -15.68
C THR A 245 29.10 -5.61 -14.98
N TYR A 246 29.11 -5.56 -13.64
CA TYR A 246 29.97 -4.64 -12.90
C TYR A 246 31.47 -4.91 -13.09
N LYS A 247 31.89 -6.14 -13.35
CA LYS A 247 33.32 -6.47 -13.60
C LYS A 247 33.86 -5.78 -14.85
N HIS A 248 33.00 -5.57 -15.84
CA HIS A 248 33.37 -4.94 -17.10
C HIS A 248 33.24 -3.41 -17.05
N PHE A 249 32.69 -2.84 -15.98
CA PHE A 249 32.46 -1.40 -15.88
C PHE A 249 33.76 -0.58 -15.94
N ASP A 250 34.86 -1.14 -15.44
CA ASP A 250 36.18 -0.50 -15.50
C ASP A 250 36.70 -0.37 -16.94
N GLU A 251 36.34 -1.30 -17.83
CA GLU A 251 36.72 -1.27 -19.25
C GLU A 251 36.04 -0.11 -20.01
N PHE A 252 34.86 0.32 -19.54
CA PHE A 252 34.08 1.41 -20.13
C PHE A 252 34.17 2.71 -19.31
N SER A 253 35.06 2.79 -18.34
CA SER A 253 35.23 3.97 -17.49
C SER A 253 36.18 4.97 -18.14
N GLU A 254 35.79 6.24 -18.16
CA GLU A 254 36.70 7.32 -18.57
C GLU A 254 37.92 7.37 -17.65
N PRO A 255 39.12 7.72 -18.16
CA PRO A 255 40.30 7.88 -17.32
C PRO A 255 40.08 8.98 -16.27
N ILE A 256 40.59 8.77 -15.06
CA ILE A 256 40.51 9.79 -14.00
C ILE A 256 41.37 10.98 -14.46
N PRO A 257 40.84 12.21 -14.52
CA PRO A 257 41.65 13.37 -14.84
C PRO A 257 42.77 13.51 -13.80
N ASP A 258 44.01 13.39 -14.24
CA ASP A 258 45.18 13.52 -13.40
C ASP A 258 45.18 14.89 -12.70
N LYS A 259 45.35 14.90 -11.37
CA LYS A 259 45.58 16.11 -10.54
C LYS A 259 46.81 16.94 -10.95
N LYS A 260 47.50 16.60 -12.04
CA LYS A 260 48.72 17.28 -12.51
C LYS A 260 48.43 18.49 -13.42
N THR A 261 47.20 18.67 -13.89
CA THR A 261 46.89 19.76 -14.84
C THR A 261 46.65 21.11 -14.16
N GLU A 262 46.32 21.15 -12.86
CA GLU A 262 46.09 22.43 -12.15
C GLU A 262 47.38 23.18 -11.78
N LYS A 263 48.52 22.48 -11.60
CA LYS A 263 49.79 23.16 -11.27
C LYS A 263 50.49 23.84 -12.44
N LYS A 264 50.13 23.54 -13.69
CA LYS A 264 50.78 24.15 -14.86
C LYS A 264 50.19 25.51 -15.25
N THR A 265 49.04 25.89 -14.69
CA THR A 265 48.40 27.17 -15.03
C THR A 265 48.81 28.30 -14.06
N GLU A 266 49.36 27.98 -12.89
CA GLU A 266 49.90 28.98 -11.95
C GLU A 266 51.36 29.35 -12.29
N ASP A 267 52.20 28.40 -12.72
CA ASP A 267 53.60 28.67 -13.09
C ASP A 267 53.79 29.37 -14.47
N GLN A 268 52.70 29.71 -15.18
CA GLN A 268 52.74 30.47 -16.45
C GLN A 268 52.31 31.94 -16.30
N ASN A 269 52.00 32.39 -15.07
CA ASN A 269 51.61 33.77 -14.77
C ASN A 269 52.55 34.49 -13.78
N GLU A 270 53.76 33.99 -13.53
CA GLU A 270 54.86 34.74 -12.88
C GLU A 270 55.94 35.17 -13.88
#